data_AF-A0AAD6NRV0-F1
#
_entry.id   AF-A0AAD6NRV0-F1
#
_cell.length_a   1.000
_cell.length_b   1.000
_cell.length_c   1.000
_cell.angle_alpha   90.00
_cell.angle_beta   90.00
_cell.angle_gamma   90.00
#
_symmetry.space_group_name_H-M   'P 1'
#
loop_
_entity.id
_entity.type
_entity.pdbx_description
1 polymer ?
#
loop_
_entity_poly.entity_id
_entity_poly.type
_entity_poly.pdbx_seq_one_letter_code
_entity_poly.pdbx_strand_id
1 'polypeptide(L)'
;MDSIVDSLNSAYQDFVGAAANVLEAKELSGGQKTAATDVALENFKQKWELFRVSCDQAEEFVESVKQRVGSECLVDEATGSVSGKTGQGGMTGLPPISAVRLEQMSKAVRCLVIELQHGSGAAGGAAGHAHPSAPFDARFSEDNAQ
;
A
#
# COMPACT_ATOMS: atom_id res chain seq x y z
N MET A 1 -9.29 3.74 11.14
CA MET A 1 -8.58 2.44 11.01
C MET A 1 -9.48 1.35 11.56
N ASP A 2 -9.86 1.40 12.84
CA ASP A 2 -10.73 0.39 13.45
C ASP A 2 -12.03 0.18 12.66
N SER A 3 -12.69 1.26 12.24
CA SER A 3 -13.90 1.17 11.40
C SER A 3 -13.71 0.44 10.06
N ILE A 4 -12.51 0.50 9.46
CA ILE A 4 -12.20 -0.17 8.19
C ILE A 4 -11.98 -1.67 8.44
N VAL A 5 -11.24 -1.99 9.51
CA VAL A 5 -11.01 -3.37 9.94
C VAL A 5 -12.33 -4.04 10.34
N ASP A 6 -13.18 -3.32 11.08
CA ASP A 6 -14.51 -3.80 11.48
C ASP A 6 -15.43 -4.01 10.27
N SER A 7 -15.43 -3.07 9.32
CA SER A 7 -16.19 -3.19 8.07
C SER A 7 -15.73 -4.40 7.24
N LEU A 8 -14.43 -4.60 7.10
CA LEU A 8 -13.84 -5.72 6.38
C LEU A 8 -14.19 -7.06 7.05
N ASN A 9 -14.06 -7.14 8.38
CA ASN A 9 -14.39 -8.34 9.14
C ASN A 9 -15.89 -8.68 9.06
N SER A 10 -16.76 -7.67 9.18
CA SER A 10 -18.21 -7.87 9.03
C SER A 10 -18.57 -8.35 7.62
N ALA A 11 -18.01 -7.74 6.58
CA ALA A 11 -18.27 -8.13 5.19
C ALA A 11 -17.75 -9.54 4.89
N TYR A 12 -16.61 -9.93 5.45
CA TYR A 12 -16.06 -11.28 5.35
C TYR A 12 -16.99 -12.32 5.99
N GLN A 13 -17.45 -12.08 7.23
CA GLN A 13 -18.37 -12.98 7.92
C GLN A 13 -19.69 -13.14 7.16
N ASP A 14 -20.25 -12.03 6.66
CA ASP A 14 -21.46 -12.04 5.84
C ASP A 14 -21.29 -12.84 4.55
N PHE A 15 -20.15 -12.69 3.87
CA PHE A 15 -19.82 -13.45 2.66
C PHE A 15 -19.72 -14.95 2.94
N VAL A 16 -19.00 -15.35 3.99
CA VAL A 16 -18.88 -16.76 4.39
C VAL A 16 -20.23 -17.33 4.80
N GLY A 17 -21.04 -16.57 5.55
CA GLY A 17 -22.40 -16.96 5.91
C GLY A 17 -23.30 -17.17 4.69
N ALA A 18 -23.23 -16.27 3.69
CA ALA A 18 -23.97 -16.45 2.45
C ALA A 18 -23.50 -17.66 1.64
N ALA A 19 -22.19 -17.98 1.66
CA ALA A 19 -21.66 -19.18 1.03
C ALA A 19 -22.19 -20.46 1.69
N ALA A 20 -22.24 -20.49 3.02
CA ALA A 20 -22.82 -21.59 3.78
C ALA A 20 -24.32 -21.77 3.44
N ASN A 21 -25.08 -20.67 3.39
CA ASN A 21 -26.50 -20.72 3.02
C ASN A 21 -26.73 -21.30 1.61
N VAL A 22 -25.85 -21.04 0.64
CA VAL A 22 -25.93 -21.66 -0.69
C VAL A 22 -25.72 -23.17 -0.61
N LEU A 23 -24.76 -23.63 0.20
CA LEU A 23 -24.49 -25.06 0.39
C LEU A 23 -25.66 -25.76 1.08
N GLU A 24 -26.21 -25.17 2.14
CA GLU A 24 -27.39 -25.69 2.85
C GLU A 24 -28.62 -25.76 1.93
N ALA A 25 -28.90 -24.68 1.19
CA ALA A 25 -30.02 -24.64 0.25
C ALA A 25 -29.86 -25.67 -0.88
N LYS A 26 -28.62 -25.96 -1.30
CA LYS A 26 -28.31 -26.98 -2.30
C LYS A 26 -28.39 -28.40 -1.74
N GLU A 27 -28.05 -28.61 -0.47
CA GLU A 27 -28.20 -29.89 0.21
C GLU A 27 -29.68 -30.23 0.40
N LEU A 28 -30.48 -29.28 0.88
CA LEU A 28 -31.93 -29.44 1.09
C LEU A 28 -32.68 -29.73 -0.21
N SER A 29 -32.18 -29.25 -1.36
CA SER A 29 -32.78 -29.54 -2.67
C SER A 29 -32.28 -30.84 -3.30
N GLY A 30 -31.40 -31.61 -2.64
CA GLY A 30 -30.76 -32.78 -3.23
C GLY A 30 -29.89 -32.45 -4.45
N GLY A 31 -29.32 -31.24 -4.48
CA GLY A 31 -28.51 -30.74 -5.59
C GLY A 31 -29.31 -30.22 -6.79
N GLN A 32 -30.64 -30.23 -6.72
CA GLN A 32 -31.49 -29.66 -7.77
C GLN A 32 -31.49 -28.12 -7.70
N LYS A 33 -31.56 -27.47 -8.88
CA LYS A 33 -31.77 -26.03 -8.94
C LYS A 33 -33.22 -25.73 -8.55
N THR A 34 -33.39 -24.90 -7.52
CA THR A 34 -34.69 -24.48 -7.01
C THR A 34 -34.72 -22.97 -6.82
N ALA A 35 -35.92 -22.40 -6.66
CA ALA A 35 -36.06 -20.98 -6.34
C ALA A 35 -35.31 -20.59 -5.06
N ALA A 36 -35.26 -21.48 -4.06
CA ALA A 36 -34.52 -21.25 -2.82
C ALA A 36 -32.99 -21.19 -3.07
N THR A 37 -32.46 -22.11 -3.88
CA THR A 37 -31.04 -22.11 -4.28
C THR A 37 -30.69 -20.87 -5.11
N ASP A 38 -31.60 -20.43 -5.99
CA ASP A 38 -31.41 -19.23 -6.81
C ASP A 38 -31.39 -17.96 -5.94
N VAL A 39 -32.30 -17.83 -4.96
CA VAL A 39 -32.28 -16.72 -3.99
C VAL A 39 -31.00 -16.71 -3.15
N ALA A 40 -30.55 -17.88 -2.69
CA ALA A 40 -29.30 -18.00 -1.94
C ALA A 40 -28.08 -17.57 -2.79
N LEU A 41 -28.05 -17.94 -4.08
CA LEU A 41 -26.99 -17.56 -5.00
C LEU A 41 -26.95 -16.05 -5.28
N GLU A 42 -28.11 -15.41 -5.46
CA GLU A 42 -28.17 -13.95 -5.64
C GLU A 42 -27.72 -13.21 -4.36
N ASN A 43 -28.10 -13.71 -3.18
CA ASN A 43 -27.61 -13.17 -1.91
C ASN A 43 -26.09 -13.34 -1.77
N PHE A 44 -25.55 -14.51 -2.11
CA PHE A 44 -24.11 -14.76 -2.12
C PHE A 44 -23.36 -13.80 -3.05
N LYS A 45 -23.85 -13.58 -4.28
CA LYS A 45 -23.26 -12.59 -5.20
C LYS A 45 -23.26 -11.18 -4.62
N GLN A 46 -24.36 -10.77 -3.98
CA GLN A 46 -24.45 -9.47 -3.34
C GLN A 46 -23.43 -9.32 -2.20
N LYS A 47 -23.30 -10.34 -1.33
CA LYS A 47 -22.35 -10.31 -0.21
C LYS A 47 -20.90 -10.40 -0.67
N TRP A 48 -20.62 -11.16 -1.73
CA TRP A 48 -19.31 -11.17 -2.39
C TRP A 48 -18.91 -9.79 -2.89
N GLU A 49 -19.82 -9.08 -3.57
CA GLU A 49 -19.52 -7.75 -4.10
C GLU A 49 -19.28 -6.74 -2.97
N LEU A 50 -20.06 -6.81 -1.89
CA LEU A 50 -19.83 -5.96 -0.72
C LEU A 50 -18.47 -6.24 -0.06
N PHE A 51 -18.09 -7.52 0.07
CA PHE A 51 -16.78 -7.91 0.59
C PHE A 51 -15.65 -7.39 -0.30
N ARG A 52 -15.80 -7.49 -1.63
CA ARG A 52 -14.83 -6.97 -2.60
C ARG A 52 -14.62 -5.46 -2.43
N VAL A 53 -15.70 -4.69 -2.31
CA VAL A 53 -15.62 -3.24 -2.06
C VAL A 53 -14.91 -2.92 -0.73
N SER A 54 -15.18 -3.69 0.32
CA SER A 54 -14.47 -3.52 1.60
C SER A 54 -12.97 -3.85 1.49
N CYS A 55 -12.58 -4.83 0.67
CA CYS A 55 -11.18 -5.11 0.36
C CYS A 55 -10.51 -3.94 -0.38
N ASP A 56 -11.16 -3.41 -1.42
CA ASP A 56 -10.66 -2.25 -2.18
C ASP A 56 -10.43 -1.05 -1.24
N GLN A 57 -11.37 -0.78 -0.32
CA GLN A 57 -11.25 0.30 0.65
C GLN A 57 -10.12 0.07 1.67
N ALA A 58 -9.89 -1.18 2.10
CA ALA A 58 -8.79 -1.52 2.97
C ALA A 58 -7.43 -1.35 2.26
N GLU A 59 -7.35 -1.69 0.97
CA GLU A 59 -6.16 -1.48 0.15
C GLU A 59 -5.85 0.02 0.00
N GLU A 60 -6.85 0.83 -0.36
CA GLU A 60 -6.71 2.30 -0.42
C GLU A 60 -6.21 2.88 0.90
N PHE A 61 -6.73 2.39 2.03
CA PHE A 61 -6.26 2.83 3.34
C PHE A 61 -4.77 2.50 3.55
N VAL A 62 -4.32 1.29 3.22
CA VAL A 62 -2.91 0.90 3.32
C VAL A 62 -2.04 1.78 2.42
N GLU A 63 -2.48 2.07 1.20
CA GLU A 63 -1.77 2.99 0.30
C GLU A 63 -1.68 4.40 0.86
N SER A 64 -2.77 4.91 1.45
CA SER A 64 -2.80 6.23 2.09
C SER A 64 -1.83 6.33 3.27
N VAL A 65 -1.72 5.26 4.07
CA VAL A 65 -0.79 5.20 5.19
C VAL A 65 0.65 5.13 4.68
N LYS A 66 0.91 4.34 3.63
CA LYS A 66 2.22 4.25 2.97
C LYS A 66 2.66 5.63 2.44
N GLN A 67 1.75 6.37 1.80
CA GLN A 67 2.02 7.73 1.32
C GLN A 67 2.33 8.69 2.48
N ARG A 68 1.56 8.63 3.57
CA ARG A 68 1.78 9.48 4.75
C ARG A 68 3.15 9.24 5.36
N VAL A 69 3.50 7.98 5.64
CA VAL A 69 4.80 7.62 6.22
C VAL A 69 5.94 7.97 5.26
N GLY A 70 5.78 7.72 3.96
CA GLY A 70 6.76 8.09 2.94
C GLY A 70 6.98 9.61 2.82
N SER A 71 5.94 10.41 3.04
CA SER A 71 6.01 11.87 3.00
C SER A 71 6.60 12.48 4.27
N GLU A 72 6.30 11.91 5.44
CA GLU A 72 6.84 12.34 6.74
C GLU A 72 8.35 12.06 6.87
N CYS A 73 8.88 11.08 6.13
CA CYS A 73 10.33 10.80 6.05
C CYS A 73 11.12 11.88 5.27
N LEU A 74 10.47 12.64 4.37
CA LEU A 74 11.13 13.67 3.56
C LEU A 74 11.23 15.04 4.27
N VAL A 75 10.57 15.22 5.41
CA VAL A 75 10.55 16.51 6.15
C VAL A 75 11.55 16.55 7.31
N ASP A 76 11.93 15.40 7.88
CA ASP A 76 12.86 15.35 9.03
C ASP A 76 14.30 15.72 8.65
N GLU A 77 14.70 15.52 7.39
CA GLU A 77 16.05 15.88 6.94
C GLU A 77 16.24 17.38 6.62
N ALA A 78 15.15 18.15 6.51
CA ALA A 78 15.18 19.58 6.18
C ALA A 78 14.84 20.51 7.36
N THR A 79 14.38 19.97 8.48
CA THR A 79 14.04 20.74 9.68
C THR A 79 14.75 20.13 10.89
N GLY A 80 16.07 20.29 10.93
CA GLY A 80 16.85 19.92 12.10
C GLY A 80 16.14 20.39 13.38
N SER A 81 15.76 19.41 14.21
CA SER A 81 15.28 19.63 15.57
C SER A 81 16.29 20.53 16.29
N VAL A 82 15.98 21.83 16.41
CA VAL A 82 16.63 22.72 17.36
C VAL A 82 16.00 22.50 18.74
N SER A 83 16.22 21.31 19.29
CA SER A 83 16.16 21.10 20.72
C SER A 83 17.56 21.32 21.29
N GLY A 84 17.72 22.46 21.96
CA GLY A 84 18.84 22.73 22.87
C GLY A 84 19.94 23.62 22.29
N LYS A 85 19.91 24.92 22.61
CA LYS A 85 20.85 25.55 23.56
C LYS A 85 20.56 27.05 23.68
N THR A 86 20.24 27.47 24.88
CA THR A 86 20.16 28.87 25.34
C THR A 86 21.47 29.62 25.09
N GLY A 87 21.37 30.84 24.56
CA GLY A 87 22.32 31.93 24.86
C GLY A 87 23.03 32.60 23.67
N GLN A 88 22.92 33.94 23.65
CA GLN A 88 23.77 34.95 22.99
C GLN A 88 23.54 35.27 21.50
N GLY A 89 22.74 36.32 21.28
CA GLY A 89 23.23 37.65 20.90
C GLY A 89 23.96 37.82 19.55
N GLY A 90 23.39 38.65 18.68
CA GLY A 90 24.18 39.53 17.81
C GLY A 90 23.99 39.38 16.30
N MET A 91 23.44 40.45 15.72
CA MET A 91 23.69 40.96 14.35
C MET A 91 23.00 40.27 13.15
N THR A 92 22.35 41.14 12.40
CA THR A 92 21.81 40.96 11.05
C THR A 92 22.84 40.35 10.09
N GLY A 93 22.53 39.18 9.55
CA GLY A 93 23.27 38.56 8.46
C GLY A 93 22.59 37.26 8.08
N LEU A 94 21.92 37.23 6.93
CA LEU A 94 21.35 35.99 6.41
C LEU A 94 22.47 34.93 6.39
N PRO A 95 22.28 33.75 7.01
CA PRO A 95 23.30 32.73 7.04
C PRO A 95 23.63 32.31 5.60
N PRO A 96 24.91 32.14 5.25
CA PRO A 96 25.28 31.71 3.90
C PRO A 96 24.57 30.39 3.61
N ILE A 97 23.82 30.35 2.50
CA ILE A 97 23.13 29.14 2.03
C ILE A 97 24.19 28.05 1.92
N SER A 98 24.14 27.07 2.83
CA SER A 98 25.11 25.99 2.83
C SER A 98 24.96 25.20 1.53
N ALA A 99 26.09 24.81 0.93
CA ALA A 99 26.10 23.95 -0.26
C ALA A 99 25.24 22.70 -0.05
N VAL A 100 25.21 22.20 1.18
CA VAL A 100 24.36 21.10 1.65
C VAL A 100 22.87 21.41 1.47
N ARG A 101 22.42 22.62 1.85
CA ARG A 101 21.01 23.02 1.70
C ARG A 101 20.62 23.14 0.23
N LEU A 102 21.52 23.63 -0.62
CA LEU A 102 21.28 23.72 -2.05
C LEU A 102 21.25 22.34 -2.71
N GLU A 103 22.13 21.43 -2.29
CA GLU A 103 22.18 20.04 -2.77
C GLU A 103 20.93 19.26 -2.38
N GLN A 104 20.48 19.40 -1.13
CA GLN A 104 19.28 18.74 -0.64
C GLN A 104 18.02 19.26 -1.34
N MET A 105 17.94 20.58 -1.55
CA MET A 105 16.88 21.18 -2.37
C MET A 105 16.96 20.71 -3.84
N SER A 106 18.15 20.59 -4.43
CA SER A 106 18.33 20.07 -5.79
C SER A 106 17.87 18.62 -5.91
N LYS A 107 18.14 17.80 -4.88
CA LYS A 107 17.70 16.39 -4.82
C LYS A 107 16.17 16.29 -4.70
N ALA A 108 15.56 17.08 -3.82
CA ALA A 108 14.10 17.14 -3.68
C ALA A 108 13.41 17.59 -4.98
N VAL A 109 13.95 18.63 -5.63
CA VAL A 109 13.46 19.11 -6.93
C VAL A 109 13.60 18.02 -8.01
N ARG A 110 14.71 17.27 -8.03
CA ARG A 110 14.89 16.16 -8.97
C ARG A 110 13.87 15.04 -8.77
N CYS A 111 13.56 14.67 -7.52
CA CYS A 111 12.52 13.70 -7.23
C CYS A 111 11.13 14.18 -7.70
N LEU A 112 10.79 15.44 -7.41
CA LEU A 112 9.51 16.01 -7.84
C LEU A 112 9.36 16.05 -9.37
N VAL A 113 10.45 16.37 -10.10
CA VAL A 113 10.45 16.34 -11.57
C VAL A 113 10.20 14.94 -12.11
N ILE A 114 10.76 13.91 -11.46
CA ILE A 114 10.55 12.51 -11.85
C ILE A 114 9.09 12.09 -11.62
N GLU A 115 8.47 12.50 -10.51
CA GLU A 115 7.05 12.23 -10.24
C GLU A 115 6.13 12.92 -11.24
N LEU A 116 6.44 14.18 -11.61
CA LEU A 116 5.68 14.93 -12.62
C LEU A 116 5.87 14.37 -14.04
N GLN A 117 7.05 13.85 -14.38
CA GLN A 117 7.32 13.17 -15.66
C GLN A 117 6.57 11.82 -15.76
N HIS A 118 6.46 11.07 -14.66
CA HIS A 118 5.68 9.83 -14.62
C HIS A 118 4.17 10.06 -14.47
N GLY A 119 3.73 11.25 -14.01
CA GLY A 119 2.32 11.62 -13.88
C GLY A 119 1.67 12.26 -15.10
N SER A 120 2.45 12.58 -16.16
CA SER A 120 1.96 13.27 -17.36
C SER A 120 2.01 12.38 -18.61
N GLY A 121 1.15 11.36 -18.67
CA GLY A 121 0.96 10.57 -19.89
C GLY A 121 0.10 9.33 -19.69
N ALA A 122 -1.08 9.35 -20.30
CA ALA A 122 -2.06 8.26 -20.28
C ALA A 122 -1.58 6.97 -20.98
N ALA A 123 -2.21 5.87 -20.54
CA ALA A 123 -2.50 4.64 -21.27
C ALA A 123 -1.35 3.69 -21.64
N GLY A 124 -1.40 2.50 -21.03
CA GLY A 124 -1.17 1.26 -21.77
C GLY A 124 -0.07 0.36 -21.25
N GLY A 125 -0.48 -0.84 -20.82
CA GLY A 125 0.33 -2.05 -21.03
C GLY A 125 1.20 -2.47 -19.85
N ALA A 126 0.76 -3.54 -19.20
CA ALA A 126 1.58 -4.43 -18.40
C ALA A 126 2.88 -4.84 -19.12
N ALA A 127 3.97 -4.97 -18.35
CA ALA A 127 4.86 -6.15 -18.32
C ALA A 127 6.25 -5.80 -17.74
N GLY A 128 6.80 -6.73 -16.96
CA GLY A 128 8.25 -6.99 -16.99
C GLY A 128 9.07 -6.58 -15.77
N HIS A 129 9.33 -7.57 -14.91
CA HIS A 129 10.41 -7.59 -13.93
C HIS A 129 11.80 -7.34 -14.57
N ALA A 130 12.73 -6.73 -13.82
CA ALA A 130 14.11 -7.19 -13.72
C ALA A 130 14.86 -6.55 -12.54
N HIS A 131 15.30 -7.40 -11.61
CA HIS A 131 16.21 -7.11 -10.50
C HIS A 131 17.60 -6.64 -10.97
N PRO A 132 18.32 -5.81 -10.20
CA PRO A 132 19.77 -5.80 -10.21
C PRO A 132 20.32 -6.53 -8.99
N SER A 133 20.97 -7.67 -9.25
CA SER A 133 21.65 -8.53 -8.28
C SER A 133 22.75 -7.79 -7.51
N ALA A 134 22.80 -7.97 -6.19
CA ALA A 134 23.92 -7.57 -5.34
C ALA A 134 25.04 -8.64 -5.37
N PRO A 135 26.33 -8.26 -5.29
CA PRO A 135 27.43 -9.20 -5.17
C PRO A 135 27.77 -9.38 -3.68
N PHE A 136 27.47 -10.55 -3.10
CA PHE A 136 28.15 -10.94 -1.88
C PHE A 136 28.51 -12.43 -1.93
N ASP A 137 29.80 -12.65 -1.70
CA ASP A 137 30.51 -13.92 -1.66
C ASP A 137 30.11 -14.70 -0.40
N ALA A 138 29.64 -15.93 -0.58
CA ALA A 138 29.51 -16.92 0.47
C ALA A 138 29.82 -18.31 -0.09
N ARG A 139 31.11 -18.63 -0.06
CA ARG A 139 31.67 -19.99 0.04
C ARG A 139 30.72 -20.95 0.77
N PHE A 140 30.21 -21.98 0.09
CA PHE A 140 29.90 -23.29 0.69
C PHE A 140 29.86 -24.37 -0.41
N SER A 141 30.49 -25.49 -0.10
CA SER A 141 30.72 -26.70 -0.88
C SER A 141 29.50 -27.26 -1.61
N GLU A 142 29.69 -27.91 -2.77
CA GLU A 142 29.77 -29.39 -2.81
C GLU A 142 30.24 -29.92 -4.16
N ASP A 143 31.01 -31.00 -4.04
CA ASP A 143 31.65 -31.82 -5.06
C ASP A 143 30.62 -32.53 -5.94
N ASN A 144 30.91 -32.66 -7.24
CA ASN A 144 30.56 -33.90 -7.92
C ASN A 144 31.59 -34.20 -9.01
N ALA A 145 32.53 -35.05 -8.64
CA ALA A 145 33.45 -35.74 -9.53
C ALA A 145 32.71 -36.46 -10.68
N GLN A 146 33.38 -36.49 -11.83
CA GLN A 146 33.18 -37.46 -12.91
C GLN A 146 34.37 -38.42 -12.91
#